data_AF-A0A9E4XG49-F1
#
_entry.id   AF-A0A9E4XG49-F1
#
_cell.length_a   1.000
_cell.length_b   1.000
_cell.length_c   1.000
_cell.angle_alpha   90.00
_cell.angle_beta   90.00
_cell.angle_gamma   90.00
#
_symmetry.space_group_name_H-M   'P 1'
#
loop_
_entity.id
_entity.type
_entity.pdbx_description
1 polymer ?
#
loop_
_entity_poly.entity_id
_entity_poly.type
_entity_poly.pdbx_seq_one_letter_code
_entity_poly.pdbx_strand_id
1 'polypeptide(L)'
;MPPNTADWVAAAAAFLAVGTAILAILTVLVVRNRARREDACRWEETQRNQLRERARVIRLTLQEAVAHSDELARQLCSMRPLVSGASNIADQVYFRLGPNVTAADVQSALADDPNFAATVSVAGWNSSPQTKAMGDIRSALRTAGLALAGQLTLITRAIELYDDVIDAGCSPTVFEDVLGNELLMRMFCFEHRTQKDSQKLVNALASALQAESTSRFRDHIRLPVEYLNNFIRITGNEFIGWSDEKLVAATNTENPAALDSSTRIDYIQMVLKELRLKIHRPQIFEVMALLVECIDALHPAGREGA
;
A
#
# COMPACT_ATOMS: atom_id res chain seq x y z
N MET A 1 -62.42 -45.98 67.82
CA MET A 1 -61.26 -45.20 68.28
C MET A 1 -61.09 -44.04 67.30
N PRO A 2 -61.18 -42.78 67.75
CA PRO A 2 -60.98 -41.63 66.87
C PRO A 2 -59.51 -41.58 66.43
N PRO A 3 -59.21 -41.17 65.18
CA PRO A 3 -57.84 -41.05 64.71
C PRO A 3 -57.06 -40.01 65.53
N ASN A 4 -55.82 -40.34 65.87
CA ASN A 4 -54.97 -39.57 66.76
C ASN A 4 -54.64 -38.21 66.11
N THR A 5 -54.99 -37.11 66.77
CA THR A 5 -54.81 -35.74 66.27
C THR A 5 -53.33 -35.38 66.04
N ALA A 6 -52.41 -36.07 66.72
CA ALA A 6 -50.96 -35.95 66.53
C ALA A 6 -50.50 -36.35 65.11
N ASP A 7 -51.14 -37.34 64.48
CA ASP A 7 -50.76 -37.82 63.14
C ASP A 7 -51.12 -36.81 62.05
N TRP A 8 -52.22 -36.07 62.23
CA TRP A 8 -52.67 -35.02 61.29
C TRP A 8 -51.78 -33.77 61.35
N VAL A 9 -51.31 -33.39 62.55
CA VAL A 9 -50.39 -32.25 62.72
C VAL A 9 -49.01 -32.59 62.15
N ALA A 10 -48.51 -33.81 62.36
CA ALA A 10 -47.26 -34.28 61.76
C ALA A 10 -47.34 -34.35 60.23
N ALA A 11 -48.46 -34.85 59.68
CA ALA A 11 -48.70 -34.86 58.24
C ALA A 11 -48.75 -33.43 57.64
N ALA A 12 -49.46 -32.50 58.29
CA ALA A 12 -49.53 -31.10 57.84
C ALA A 12 -48.15 -30.40 57.85
N ALA A 13 -47.34 -30.66 58.87
CA ALA A 13 -45.96 -30.16 58.95
C ALA A 13 -45.07 -30.74 57.83
N ALA A 14 -45.22 -32.03 57.50
CA ALA A 14 -44.51 -32.68 56.41
C ALA A 14 -44.90 -32.09 55.04
N PHE A 15 -46.17 -31.81 54.79
CA PHE A 15 -46.63 -31.15 53.55
C PHE A 15 -46.07 -29.72 53.41
N LEU A 16 -46.03 -28.95 54.49
CA LEU A 16 -45.40 -27.61 54.50
C LEU A 16 -43.89 -27.69 54.24
N ALA A 17 -43.20 -28.67 54.83
CA ALA A 17 -41.77 -28.89 54.59
C ALA A 17 -41.47 -29.31 53.13
N VAL A 18 -42.29 -30.19 52.55
CA VAL A 18 -42.17 -30.56 51.13
C VAL A 18 -42.49 -29.39 50.21
N GLY A 19 -43.54 -28.63 50.48
CA GLY A 19 -43.91 -27.45 49.71
C GLY A 19 -42.82 -26.37 49.72
N THR A 20 -42.22 -26.10 50.88
CA THR A 20 -41.10 -25.16 51.01
C THR A 20 -39.83 -25.66 50.33
N ALA A 21 -39.52 -26.95 50.42
CA ALA A 21 -38.39 -27.56 49.70
C ALA A 21 -38.56 -27.47 48.18
N ILE A 22 -39.76 -27.74 47.65
CA ILE A 22 -40.07 -27.60 46.23
C ILE A 22 -39.93 -26.13 45.79
N LEU A 23 -40.44 -25.18 46.57
CA LEU A 23 -40.33 -23.76 46.28
C LEU A 23 -38.87 -23.29 46.25
N ALA A 24 -38.04 -23.77 47.19
CA ALA A 24 -36.60 -23.49 47.26
C ALA A 24 -35.85 -24.04 46.03
N ILE A 25 -36.16 -25.27 45.61
CA ILE A 25 -35.58 -25.88 44.40
C ILE A 25 -35.95 -25.06 43.16
N LEU A 26 -37.22 -24.67 43.02
CA LEU A 26 -37.70 -23.86 41.91
C LEU A 26 -37.05 -22.48 41.87
N THR A 27 -36.89 -21.81 43.02
CA THR A 27 -36.21 -20.51 43.09
C THR A 27 -34.74 -20.63 42.70
N VAL A 28 -34.02 -21.65 43.18
CA VAL A 28 -32.63 -21.90 42.76
C VAL A 28 -32.54 -22.16 41.26
N LEU A 29 -33.46 -22.95 40.68
CA LEU A 29 -33.49 -23.21 39.23
C LEU A 29 -33.76 -21.94 38.43
N VAL A 30 -34.69 -21.09 38.87
CA VAL A 30 -35.00 -19.81 38.21
C VAL A 30 -33.79 -18.87 38.27
N VAL A 31 -33.15 -18.73 39.44
CA VAL A 31 -31.94 -17.89 39.61
C VAL A 31 -30.80 -18.42 38.73
N ARG A 32 -30.57 -19.74 38.72
CA ARG A 32 -29.51 -20.36 37.90
C ARG A 32 -29.77 -20.22 36.41
N ASN A 33 -31.02 -20.37 35.96
CA ASN A 33 -31.38 -20.18 34.56
C ASN A 33 -31.27 -18.71 34.14
N ARG A 34 -31.61 -17.78 35.04
CA ARG A 34 -31.43 -16.34 34.80
C ARG A 34 -29.95 -15.98 34.69
N ALA A 35 -29.11 -16.45 35.61
CA ALA A 35 -27.66 -16.23 35.57
C ALA A 35 -27.05 -16.77 34.27
N ARG A 36 -27.41 -17.99 33.85
CA ARG A 36 -26.95 -18.56 32.56
C ARG A 36 -27.34 -17.74 31.35
N ARG A 37 -28.55 -17.16 31.33
CA ARG A 37 -29.00 -16.29 30.25
C ARG A 37 -28.22 -14.97 30.24
N GLU A 38 -28.00 -14.38 31.42
CA GLU A 38 -27.22 -13.15 31.56
C GLU A 38 -25.75 -13.37 31.13
N ASP A 39 -25.16 -14.51 31.46
CA ASP A 39 -23.80 -14.87 31.05
C ASP A 39 -23.70 -15.10 29.53
N ALA A 40 -24.68 -15.79 28.94
CA ALA A 40 -24.75 -15.98 27.49
C ALA A 40 -24.88 -14.64 26.74
N CYS A 41 -25.75 -13.75 27.20
CA CYS A 41 -25.89 -12.41 26.62
C CYS A 41 -24.59 -11.59 26.74
N ARG A 42 -23.92 -11.61 27.90
CA ARG A 42 -22.63 -10.93 28.08
C ARG A 42 -21.54 -11.50 27.17
N TRP A 43 -21.51 -12.81 26.98
CA TRP A 43 -20.56 -13.45 26.10
C TRP A 43 -20.79 -13.08 24.63
N GLU A 44 -22.04 -13.10 24.17
CA GLU A 44 -22.41 -12.65 22.82
C GLU A 44 -22.07 -11.18 22.58
N GLU A 45 -22.34 -10.30 23.56
CA GLU A 45 -21.99 -8.89 23.48
C GLU A 45 -20.46 -8.69 23.41
N THR A 46 -19.69 -9.44 24.19
CA THR A 46 -18.23 -9.41 24.16
C THR A 46 -17.70 -9.85 22.79
N GLN A 47 -18.25 -10.92 22.21
CA GLN A 47 -17.88 -11.39 20.87
C GLN A 47 -18.19 -10.34 19.79
N ARG A 48 -19.37 -9.71 19.84
CA ARG A 48 -19.73 -8.64 18.90
C ARG A 48 -18.83 -7.42 19.03
N ASN A 49 -18.45 -7.05 20.26
CA ASN A 49 -17.54 -5.93 20.50
C ASN A 49 -16.13 -6.24 19.98
N GLN A 50 -15.63 -7.46 20.18
CA GLN A 50 -14.35 -7.90 19.62
C GLN A 50 -14.36 -7.90 18.09
N LEU A 51 -15.44 -8.38 17.46
CA LEU A 51 -15.60 -8.37 16.02
C LEU A 51 -15.59 -6.93 15.47
N ARG A 52 -16.38 -6.03 16.07
CA ARG A 52 -16.44 -4.61 15.71
C ARG A 52 -15.08 -3.94 15.82
N GLU A 53 -14.35 -4.19 16.90
CA GLU A 53 -13.04 -3.58 17.11
C GLU A 53 -12.02 -4.07 16.08
N ARG A 54 -11.99 -5.37 15.80
CA ARG A 54 -11.14 -5.92 14.72
C ARG A 54 -11.49 -5.30 13.36
N ALA A 55 -12.77 -5.25 13.02
CA ALA A 55 -13.22 -4.63 11.78
C ALA A 55 -12.88 -3.13 11.71
N ARG A 56 -12.97 -2.40 12.84
CA ARG A 56 -12.58 -0.99 12.95
C ARG A 56 -11.11 -0.79 12.63
N VAL A 57 -10.22 -1.60 13.22
CA VAL A 57 -8.77 -1.54 12.95
C VAL A 57 -8.49 -1.80 11.47
N ILE A 58 -9.09 -2.84 10.88
CA ILE A 58 -8.92 -3.16 9.46
C ILE A 58 -9.37 -1.98 8.57
N ARG A 59 -10.52 -1.37 8.88
CA ARG A 59 -11.01 -0.20 8.13
C ARG A 59 -10.05 0.98 8.22
N LEU A 60 -9.50 1.25 9.40
CA LEU A 60 -8.51 2.32 9.59
C LEU A 60 -7.28 2.05 8.70
N THR A 61 -6.73 0.84 8.74
CA THR A 61 -5.58 0.45 7.91
C THR A 61 -5.87 0.57 6.41
N LEU A 62 -7.07 0.18 5.95
CA LEU A 62 -7.47 0.36 4.56
C LEU A 62 -7.61 1.84 4.19
N GLN A 63 -8.15 2.67 5.09
CA GLN A 63 -8.27 4.12 4.88
C GLN A 63 -6.89 4.79 4.79
N GLU A 64 -5.96 4.40 5.66
CA GLU A 64 -4.56 4.84 5.62
C GLU A 64 -3.89 4.44 4.31
N ALA A 65 -4.03 3.18 3.87
CA ALA A 65 -3.49 2.72 2.60
C ALA A 65 -4.06 3.49 1.40
N VAL A 66 -5.37 3.75 1.36
CA VAL A 66 -5.99 4.55 0.30
C VAL A 66 -5.47 5.99 0.32
N ALA A 67 -5.42 6.62 1.50
CA ALA A 67 -4.95 8.01 1.64
C ALA A 67 -3.48 8.17 1.25
N HIS A 68 -2.61 7.26 1.67
CA HIS A 68 -1.21 7.27 1.30
C HIS A 68 -0.99 6.96 -0.19
N SER A 69 -1.80 6.09 -0.80
CA SER A 69 -1.77 5.86 -2.25
C SER A 69 -2.16 7.12 -3.03
N ASP A 70 -3.24 7.80 -2.62
CA ASP A 70 -3.67 9.06 -3.26
C ASP A 70 -2.61 10.16 -3.13
N GLU A 71 -1.96 10.26 -1.96
CA GLU A 71 -0.84 11.17 -1.73
C GLU A 71 0.37 10.83 -2.60
N LEU A 72 0.78 9.56 -2.65
CA LEU A 72 1.92 9.11 -3.45
C LEU A 72 1.69 9.39 -4.93
N ALA A 73 0.52 9.01 -5.45
CA ALA A 73 0.16 9.26 -6.85
C ALA A 73 0.17 10.75 -7.18
N ARG A 74 -0.34 11.61 -6.28
CA ARG A 74 -0.28 13.05 -6.47
C ARG A 74 1.16 13.60 -6.46
N GLN A 75 2.03 13.10 -5.58
CA GLN A 75 3.45 13.51 -5.60
C GLN A 75 4.12 13.11 -6.91
N LEU A 76 3.93 11.87 -7.35
CA LEU A 76 4.48 11.35 -8.61
C LEU A 76 3.96 12.15 -9.81
N CYS A 77 2.64 12.31 -9.94
CA CYS A 77 2.03 13.04 -11.05
C CYS A 77 2.33 14.55 -11.04
N SER A 78 2.73 15.12 -9.89
CA SER A 78 3.22 16.51 -9.85
C SER A 78 4.58 16.69 -10.53
N MET A 79 5.31 15.60 -10.76
CA MET A 79 6.69 15.56 -11.29
C MET A 79 7.70 16.36 -10.46
N ARG A 80 7.32 16.91 -9.30
CA ARG A 80 8.20 17.68 -8.42
C ARG A 80 9.42 16.88 -7.93
N PRO A 81 9.33 15.57 -7.61
CA PRO A 81 10.51 14.79 -7.28
C PRO A 81 11.53 14.73 -8.42
N LEU A 82 11.08 14.56 -9.67
CA LEU A 82 11.95 14.58 -10.85
C LEU A 82 12.57 15.96 -11.08
N VAL A 83 11.76 17.02 -10.99
CA VAL A 83 12.23 18.39 -11.19
C VAL A 83 13.27 18.79 -10.15
N SER A 84 13.00 18.51 -8.88
CA SER A 84 13.94 18.79 -7.80
C SER A 84 15.15 17.86 -7.84
N GLY A 85 14.97 16.58 -8.18
CA GLY A 85 16.06 15.63 -8.35
C GLY A 85 17.06 16.10 -9.41
N ALA A 86 16.56 16.50 -10.57
CA ALA A 86 17.37 17.04 -11.66
C ALA A 86 18.23 18.24 -11.25
N SER A 87 17.64 19.22 -10.54
CA SER A 87 18.38 20.37 -10.03
C SER A 87 19.48 19.97 -9.05
N ASN A 88 19.15 19.12 -8.08
CA ASN A 88 20.12 18.66 -7.09
C ASN A 88 21.23 17.81 -7.72
N ILE A 89 20.93 17.03 -8.76
CA ILE A 89 21.94 16.25 -9.50
C ILE A 89 22.87 17.17 -10.28
N ALA A 90 22.34 18.21 -10.94
CA ALA A 90 23.18 19.21 -11.60
C ALA A 90 24.08 19.95 -10.60
N ASP A 91 23.57 20.27 -9.41
CA ASP A 91 24.37 20.86 -8.32
C ASP A 91 25.46 19.89 -7.82
N GLN A 92 25.21 18.57 -7.82
CA GLN A 92 26.25 17.59 -7.50
C GLN A 92 27.35 17.52 -8.57
N VAL A 93 26.99 17.67 -9.85
CA VAL A 93 27.99 17.79 -10.93
C VAL A 93 28.84 19.04 -10.72
N TYR A 94 28.21 20.18 -10.42
CA TYR A 94 28.92 21.42 -10.08
C TYR A 94 29.85 21.26 -8.88
N PHE A 95 29.36 20.66 -7.79
CA PHE A 95 30.11 20.45 -6.56
C PHE A 95 31.37 19.60 -6.79
N ARG A 96 31.29 18.57 -7.65
CA ARG A 96 32.41 17.66 -7.91
C ARG A 96 33.42 18.19 -8.92
N LEU A 97 32.96 18.90 -9.96
CA LEU A 97 33.83 19.43 -11.01
C LEU A 97 34.37 20.83 -10.70
N GLY A 98 33.77 21.50 -9.72
CA GLY A 98 34.25 22.77 -9.17
C GLY A 98 33.68 24.01 -9.88
N PRO A 99 34.01 25.21 -9.35
CA PRO A 99 33.35 26.45 -9.70
C PRO A 99 33.65 26.96 -11.12
N ASN A 100 34.65 26.40 -11.79
CA ASN A 100 35.04 26.78 -13.15
C ASN A 100 34.68 25.70 -14.19
N VAL A 101 33.75 24.80 -13.84
CA VAL A 101 33.32 23.70 -14.72
C VAL A 101 32.88 24.22 -16.09
N THR A 102 33.40 23.57 -17.13
CA THR A 102 33.02 23.78 -18.53
C THR A 102 32.26 22.58 -19.07
N ALA A 103 31.61 22.75 -20.23
CA ALA A 103 30.95 21.64 -20.91
C ALA A 103 31.92 20.50 -21.26
N ALA A 104 33.18 20.82 -21.56
CA ALA A 104 34.21 19.81 -21.83
C ALA A 104 34.55 18.99 -20.56
N ASP A 105 34.60 19.63 -19.39
CA ASP A 105 34.87 18.94 -18.12
C ASP A 105 33.74 17.98 -17.76
N VAL A 106 32.48 18.39 -17.97
CA VAL A 106 31.30 17.51 -17.80
C VAL A 106 31.40 16.31 -18.74
N GLN A 107 31.72 16.53 -20.01
CA GLN A 107 31.87 15.47 -20.99
C GLN A 107 33.01 14.50 -20.63
N SER A 108 34.17 15.03 -20.20
CA SER A 108 35.32 14.22 -19.77
C SER A 108 34.95 13.39 -18.55
N ALA A 109 34.34 13.98 -17.53
CA ALA A 109 33.95 13.26 -16.32
C ALA A 109 32.99 12.10 -16.59
N LEU A 110 32.03 12.28 -17.51
CA LEU A 110 31.10 11.22 -17.91
C LEU A 110 31.77 10.12 -18.77
N ALA A 111 32.82 10.45 -19.53
CA ALA A 111 33.53 9.49 -20.38
C ALA A 111 34.62 8.73 -19.61
N ASP A 112 35.31 9.41 -18.69
CA ASP A 112 36.51 8.91 -18.00
C ASP A 112 36.17 8.11 -16.74
N ASP A 113 35.05 8.43 -16.06
CA ASP A 113 34.57 7.70 -14.89
C ASP A 113 33.19 7.08 -15.17
N PRO A 114 33.13 5.75 -15.40
CA PRO A 114 31.87 5.06 -15.70
C PRO A 114 30.87 5.10 -14.53
N ASN A 115 31.32 5.41 -13.31
CA ASN A 115 30.45 5.53 -12.15
C ASN A 115 30.05 6.99 -11.86
N PHE A 116 30.55 7.97 -12.61
CA PHE A 116 30.30 9.38 -12.33
C PHE A 116 28.80 9.67 -12.41
N ALA A 117 28.13 9.25 -13.49
CA ALA A 117 26.69 9.42 -13.71
C ALA A 117 25.85 8.79 -12.58
N ALA A 118 26.12 7.54 -12.23
CA ALA A 118 25.41 6.83 -11.17
C ALA A 118 25.58 7.53 -9.81
N THR A 119 26.82 7.88 -9.47
CA THR A 119 27.14 8.45 -8.16
C THR A 119 26.63 9.88 -7.98
N VAL A 120 26.64 10.74 -9.01
CA VAL A 120 26.00 12.07 -8.94
C VAL A 120 24.48 11.96 -8.90
N SER A 121 23.91 11.01 -9.64
CA SER A 121 22.46 10.78 -9.68
C SER A 121 21.92 10.35 -8.32
N VAL A 122 22.55 9.36 -7.68
CA VAL A 122 22.16 8.90 -6.33
C VAL A 122 22.36 9.98 -5.29
N ALA A 123 23.51 10.67 -5.30
CA ALA A 123 23.79 11.73 -4.33
C ALA A 123 22.81 12.91 -4.47
N GLY A 124 22.56 13.36 -5.71
CA GLY A 124 21.64 14.44 -6.01
C GLY A 124 20.21 14.07 -5.65
N TRP A 125 19.76 12.89 -6.07
CA TRP A 125 18.44 12.35 -5.73
C TRP A 125 18.20 12.31 -4.22
N ASN A 126 19.12 11.74 -3.45
CA ASN A 126 18.96 11.60 -1.99
C ASN A 126 19.05 12.94 -1.23
N SER A 127 19.65 13.97 -1.85
CA SER A 127 19.73 15.32 -1.25
C SER A 127 18.46 16.16 -1.47
N SER A 128 17.54 15.73 -2.35
CA SER A 128 16.31 16.48 -2.63
C SER A 128 15.27 16.30 -1.51
N PRO A 129 14.72 17.40 -0.96
CA PRO A 129 13.60 17.30 -0.01
C PRO A 129 12.35 16.63 -0.60
N GLN A 130 12.16 16.74 -1.92
CA GLN A 130 10.95 16.28 -2.60
C GLN A 130 11.00 14.78 -2.86
N THR A 131 12.18 14.25 -3.17
CA THR A 131 12.41 12.79 -3.28
C THR A 131 12.31 12.14 -1.90
N LYS A 132 12.81 12.80 -0.84
CA LYS A 132 12.65 12.34 0.54
C LYS A 132 11.19 12.29 0.96
N ALA A 133 10.43 13.35 0.74
CA ALA A 133 9.00 13.39 1.07
C ALA A 133 8.23 12.26 0.35
N MET A 134 8.51 12.03 -0.93
CA MET A 134 7.95 10.90 -1.69
C MET A 134 8.34 9.54 -1.08
N GLY A 135 9.60 9.37 -0.67
CA GLY A 135 10.09 8.17 0.01
C GLY A 135 9.38 7.90 1.34
N ASP A 136 9.14 8.94 2.14
CA ASP A 136 8.43 8.85 3.42
C ASP A 136 6.98 8.38 3.20
N ILE A 137 6.28 8.92 2.19
CA ILE A 137 4.92 8.51 1.83
C ILE A 137 4.90 7.06 1.33
N ARG A 138 5.85 6.67 0.47
CA ARG A 138 5.99 5.27 -0.01
C ARG A 138 6.20 4.32 1.16
N SER A 139 7.03 4.69 2.13
CA SER A 139 7.25 3.89 3.34
C SER A 139 5.97 3.77 4.18
N ALA A 140 5.24 4.86 4.38
CA ALA A 140 3.97 4.84 5.13
C ALA A 140 2.92 3.95 4.44
N LEU A 141 2.79 4.06 3.11
CA LEU A 141 1.91 3.20 2.32
C LEU A 141 2.28 1.72 2.47
N ARG A 142 3.57 1.39 2.39
CA ARG A 142 4.05 0.02 2.56
C ARG A 142 3.74 -0.53 3.96
N THR A 143 3.94 0.27 5.00
CA THR A 143 3.59 -0.12 6.38
C THR A 143 2.09 -0.41 6.52
N ALA A 144 1.22 0.44 5.96
CA ALA A 144 -0.22 0.19 5.95
C ALA A 144 -0.57 -1.09 5.17
N GLY A 145 0.07 -1.33 4.03
CA GLY A 145 -0.10 -2.54 3.22
C GLY A 145 0.31 -3.83 3.95
N LEU A 146 1.42 -3.82 4.70
CA LEU A 146 1.92 -4.99 5.43
C LEU A 146 1.01 -5.42 6.60
N ALA A 147 0.15 -4.52 7.08
CA ALA A 147 -0.82 -4.83 8.14
C ALA A 147 -2.08 -5.54 7.61
N LEU A 148 -2.25 -5.66 6.29
CA LEU A 148 -3.36 -6.36 5.66
C LEU A 148 -3.07 -7.87 5.50
N ALA A 149 -4.09 -8.70 5.65
CA ALA A 149 -3.96 -10.16 5.65
C ALA A 149 -5.09 -10.85 4.86
N GLY A 150 -4.90 -12.15 4.57
CA GLY A 150 -5.85 -12.96 3.81
C GLY A 150 -6.15 -12.33 2.45
N GLN A 151 -7.43 -12.20 2.10
CA GLN A 151 -7.85 -11.60 0.82
C GLN A 151 -7.48 -10.11 0.70
N LEU A 152 -7.26 -9.41 1.82
CA LEU A 152 -6.88 -7.99 1.81
C LEU A 152 -5.42 -7.77 1.36
N THR A 153 -4.61 -8.83 1.37
CA THR A 153 -3.22 -8.81 0.84
C THR A 153 -3.17 -8.42 -0.65
N LEU A 154 -4.30 -8.50 -1.35
CA LEU A 154 -4.44 -7.96 -2.70
C LEU A 154 -4.04 -6.47 -2.77
N ILE A 155 -4.38 -5.66 -1.76
CA ILE A 155 -3.94 -4.26 -1.68
C ILE A 155 -2.43 -4.18 -1.44
N THR A 156 -1.88 -5.05 -0.60
CA THR A 156 -0.43 -5.14 -0.38
C THR A 156 0.32 -5.42 -1.68
N ARG A 157 -0.14 -6.39 -2.49
CA ARG A 157 0.46 -6.68 -3.79
C ARG A 157 0.34 -5.54 -4.77
N ALA A 158 -0.78 -4.82 -4.78
CA ALA A 158 -0.91 -3.62 -5.57
C ALA A 158 0.08 -2.53 -5.11
N ILE A 159 0.22 -2.33 -3.80
CA ILE A 159 1.20 -1.37 -3.25
C ILE A 159 2.62 -1.73 -3.70
N GLU A 160 3.00 -3.01 -3.69
CA GLU A 160 4.31 -3.47 -4.15
C GLU A 160 4.58 -3.15 -5.64
N LEU A 161 3.54 -3.02 -6.47
CA LEU A 161 3.70 -2.60 -7.88
C LEU A 161 4.15 -1.14 -8.03
N TYR A 162 3.96 -0.30 -7.01
CA TYR A 162 4.55 1.05 -7.04
C TYR A 162 6.07 1.00 -7.06
N ASP A 163 6.70 -0.03 -6.47
CA ASP A 163 8.15 -0.15 -6.46
C ASP A 163 8.66 -0.27 -7.92
N ASP A 164 8.03 -1.14 -8.71
CA ASP A 164 8.39 -1.34 -10.12
C ASP A 164 8.17 -0.06 -10.95
N VAL A 165 7.04 0.62 -10.75
CA VAL A 165 6.69 1.85 -11.48
C VAL A 165 7.61 3.02 -11.11
N ILE A 166 7.95 3.16 -9.83
CA ILE A 166 8.86 4.20 -9.34
C ILE A 166 10.28 3.94 -9.84
N ASP A 167 10.75 2.70 -9.76
CA ASP A 167 12.11 2.36 -10.20
C ASP A 167 12.29 2.59 -11.71
N ALA A 168 11.26 2.31 -12.52
CA ALA A 168 11.28 2.55 -13.97
C ALA A 168 11.23 4.03 -14.40
N GLY A 169 10.74 4.93 -13.54
CA GLY A 169 10.25 6.24 -13.98
C GLY A 169 10.48 7.44 -13.07
N CYS A 170 10.77 7.21 -11.80
CA CYS A 170 10.92 8.23 -10.77
C CYS A 170 12.01 7.81 -9.76
N SER A 171 13.19 7.51 -10.28
CA SER A 171 14.33 6.95 -9.56
C SER A 171 15.64 7.64 -9.99
N PRO A 172 16.74 7.52 -9.22
CA PRO A 172 18.05 8.03 -9.64
C PRO A 172 18.52 7.40 -10.96
N THR A 173 18.13 6.16 -11.26
CA THR A 173 18.49 5.45 -12.49
C THR A 173 18.01 6.18 -13.75
N VAL A 174 16.87 6.88 -13.69
CA VAL A 174 16.40 7.70 -14.83
C VAL A 174 17.41 8.80 -15.19
N PHE A 175 18.06 9.40 -14.20
CA PHE A 175 19.06 10.44 -14.45
C PHE A 175 20.41 9.86 -14.84
N GLU A 176 20.76 8.69 -14.30
CA GLU A 176 21.92 7.93 -14.74
C GLU A 176 21.80 7.57 -16.22
N ASP A 177 20.64 7.08 -16.67
CA ASP A 177 20.38 6.78 -18.09
C ASP A 177 20.53 8.03 -18.97
N VAL A 178 20.03 9.19 -18.52
CA VAL A 178 20.11 10.44 -19.29
C VAL A 178 21.55 10.95 -19.36
N LEU A 179 22.27 10.96 -18.24
CA LEU A 179 23.67 11.38 -18.18
C LEU A 179 24.60 10.40 -18.90
N GLY A 180 24.28 9.10 -18.87
CA GLY A 180 25.01 8.04 -19.57
C GLY A 180 24.72 7.99 -21.07
N ASN A 181 23.70 8.72 -21.55
CA ASN A 181 23.40 8.80 -22.98
C ASN A 181 24.45 9.66 -23.70
N GLU A 182 25.43 9.00 -24.31
CA GLU A 182 26.57 9.63 -24.97
C GLU A 182 26.15 10.63 -26.06
N LEU A 183 25.13 10.31 -26.86
CA LEU A 183 24.65 11.20 -27.93
C LEU A 183 24.03 12.46 -27.34
N LEU A 184 23.12 12.30 -26.38
CA LEU A 184 22.43 13.41 -25.72
C LEU A 184 23.44 14.34 -25.04
N MET A 185 24.39 13.76 -24.30
CA MET A 185 25.38 14.55 -23.60
C MET A 185 26.39 15.21 -24.53
N ARG A 186 26.76 14.59 -25.66
CA ARG A 186 27.55 15.25 -26.71
C ARG A 186 26.83 16.44 -27.31
N MET A 187 25.53 16.32 -27.59
CA MET A 187 24.72 17.41 -28.12
C MET A 187 24.64 18.57 -27.12
N PHE A 188 24.32 18.27 -25.85
CA PHE A 188 24.32 19.26 -24.77
C PHE A 188 25.67 19.98 -24.66
N CYS A 189 26.77 19.23 -24.61
CA CYS A 189 28.10 19.82 -24.45
C CYS A 189 28.50 20.67 -25.66
N PHE A 190 28.09 20.29 -26.87
CA PHE A 190 28.30 21.08 -28.07
C PHE A 190 27.52 22.40 -28.05
N GLU A 191 26.24 22.36 -27.67
CA GLU A 191 25.37 23.55 -27.56
C GLU A 191 25.92 24.56 -26.55
N HIS A 192 26.44 24.07 -25.41
CA HIS A 192 26.95 24.91 -24.33
C HIS A 192 28.48 25.08 -24.33
N ARG A 193 29.19 24.71 -25.40
CA ARG A 193 30.67 24.77 -25.46
C ARG A 193 31.28 26.16 -25.25
N THR A 194 30.54 27.23 -25.56
CA THR A 194 30.99 28.61 -25.41
C THR A 194 30.56 29.23 -24.07
N GLN A 195 29.85 28.47 -23.24
CA GLN A 195 29.29 28.94 -21.98
C GLN A 195 30.39 29.05 -20.92
N LYS A 196 30.75 30.28 -20.56
CA LYS A 196 31.82 30.58 -19.58
C LYS A 196 31.33 30.70 -18.14
N ASP A 197 30.03 30.92 -17.95
CA ASP A 197 29.42 31.01 -16.63
C ASP A 197 28.91 29.62 -16.24
N SER A 198 29.60 29.03 -15.26
CA SER A 198 29.37 27.69 -14.74
C SER A 198 27.96 27.53 -14.17
N GLN A 199 27.41 28.56 -13.52
CA GLN A 199 26.08 28.48 -12.92
C GLN A 199 25.01 28.36 -14.00
N LYS A 200 25.16 29.11 -15.10
CA LYS A 200 24.29 28.98 -16.27
C LYS A 200 24.44 27.62 -16.95
N LEU A 201 25.64 27.04 -17.01
CA LEU A 201 25.85 25.68 -17.51
C LEU A 201 25.12 24.64 -16.64
N VAL A 202 25.21 24.77 -15.32
CA VAL A 202 24.55 23.88 -14.35
C VAL A 202 23.02 24.01 -14.41
N ASN A 203 22.50 25.23 -14.53
CA ASN A 203 21.06 25.47 -14.71
C ASN A 203 20.55 24.90 -16.04
N ALA A 204 21.36 24.97 -17.10
CA ALA A 204 21.05 24.35 -18.38
C ALA A 204 21.06 22.82 -18.29
N LEU A 205 22.03 22.23 -17.59
CA LEU A 205 22.08 20.79 -17.33
C LEU A 205 20.85 20.35 -16.53
N ALA A 206 20.48 21.07 -15.47
CA ALA A 206 19.26 20.80 -14.72
C ALA A 206 18.03 20.82 -15.64
N SER A 207 17.93 21.82 -16.52
CA SER A 207 16.81 21.94 -17.46
C SER A 207 16.76 20.79 -18.47
N ALA A 208 17.91 20.33 -18.98
CA ALA A 208 17.99 19.16 -19.85
C ALA A 208 17.55 17.88 -19.12
N LEU A 209 18.05 17.64 -17.90
CA LEU A 209 17.65 16.51 -17.06
C LEU A 209 16.15 16.54 -16.73
N GLN A 210 15.59 17.73 -16.46
CA GLN A 210 14.16 17.91 -16.25
C GLN A 210 13.34 17.57 -17.49
N ALA A 211 13.74 18.07 -18.66
CA ALA A 211 13.02 17.83 -19.91
C ALA A 211 12.94 16.32 -20.21
N GLU A 212 14.08 15.63 -20.17
CA GLU A 212 14.15 14.20 -20.47
C GLU A 212 13.40 13.34 -19.46
N SER A 213 13.66 13.54 -18.16
CA SER A 213 13.02 12.74 -17.11
C SER A 213 11.50 12.95 -17.06
N THR A 214 11.03 14.19 -17.23
CA THR A 214 9.59 14.47 -17.21
C THR A 214 8.87 14.04 -18.49
N SER A 215 9.53 14.05 -19.65
CA SER A 215 8.98 13.45 -20.88
C SER A 215 8.81 11.95 -20.70
N ARG A 216 9.87 11.25 -20.29
CA ARG A 216 9.82 9.80 -20.03
C ARG A 216 8.73 9.43 -19.03
N PHE A 217 8.59 10.20 -17.94
CA PHE A 217 7.51 9.97 -16.97
C PHE A 217 6.12 10.14 -17.60
N ARG A 218 5.91 11.23 -18.36
CA ARG A 218 4.63 11.52 -19.00
C ARG A 218 4.23 10.44 -20.00
N ASP A 219 5.19 9.99 -20.79
CA ASP A 219 4.94 9.10 -21.93
C ASP A 219 4.77 7.64 -21.51
N HIS A 220 5.39 7.23 -20.39
CA HIS A 220 5.45 5.81 -20.01
C HIS A 220 4.99 5.48 -18.58
N ILE A 221 5.01 6.44 -17.65
CA ILE A 221 4.90 6.13 -16.20
C ILE A 221 3.60 6.67 -15.60
N ARG A 222 3.12 7.81 -16.10
CA ARG A 222 1.95 8.50 -15.57
C ARG A 222 0.70 7.61 -15.54
N LEU A 223 0.39 6.93 -16.64
CA LEU A 223 -0.79 6.05 -16.72
C LEU A 223 -0.72 4.87 -15.73
N PRO A 224 0.40 4.11 -15.63
CA PRO A 224 0.55 3.11 -14.59
C PRO A 224 0.31 3.63 -13.17
N VAL A 225 0.83 4.82 -12.82
CA VAL A 225 0.59 5.45 -11.51
C VAL A 225 -0.90 5.74 -11.29
N GLU A 226 -1.57 6.32 -12.29
CA GLU A 226 -3.00 6.66 -12.21
C GLU A 226 -3.87 5.39 -12.09
N TYR A 227 -3.60 4.34 -12.86
CA TYR A 227 -4.33 3.08 -12.79
C TYR A 227 -4.08 2.34 -11.48
N LEU A 228 -2.84 2.32 -10.99
CA LEU A 228 -2.51 1.67 -9.74
C LEU A 228 -3.20 2.36 -8.55
N ASN A 229 -3.18 3.69 -8.53
CA ASN A 229 -3.91 4.45 -7.51
C ASN A 229 -5.41 4.21 -7.60
N ASN A 230 -5.98 4.22 -8.80
CA ASN A 230 -7.40 3.94 -9.02
C ASN A 230 -7.78 2.55 -8.52
N PHE A 231 -6.93 1.55 -8.79
CA PHE A 231 -7.15 0.18 -8.33
C PHE A 231 -7.19 0.09 -6.80
N ILE A 232 -6.18 0.63 -6.12
CA ILE A 232 -6.09 0.64 -4.66
C ILE A 232 -7.27 1.41 -4.06
N ARG A 233 -7.62 2.57 -4.63
CA ARG A 233 -8.71 3.41 -4.15
C ARG A 233 -10.07 2.74 -4.31
N ILE A 234 -10.39 2.17 -5.48
CA ILE A 234 -11.69 1.54 -5.70
C ILE A 234 -11.81 0.28 -4.85
N THR A 235 -10.76 -0.55 -4.83
CA THR A 235 -10.79 -1.83 -4.12
C THR A 235 -10.74 -1.65 -2.60
N GLY A 236 -9.90 -0.73 -2.11
CA GLY A 236 -9.84 -0.36 -0.70
C GLY A 236 -11.19 0.16 -0.20
N ASN A 237 -11.85 1.05 -0.96
CA ASN A 237 -13.17 1.56 -0.61
C ASN A 237 -14.27 0.48 -0.68
N GLU A 238 -14.17 -0.48 -1.59
CA GLU A 238 -15.08 -1.64 -1.63
C GLU A 238 -14.94 -2.47 -0.34
N PHE A 239 -13.70 -2.74 0.12
CA PHE A 239 -13.45 -3.47 1.36
C PHE A 239 -13.88 -2.69 2.61
N ILE A 240 -13.66 -1.38 2.65
CA ILE A 240 -14.12 -0.51 3.75
C ILE A 240 -15.66 -0.60 3.90
N GLY A 241 -16.38 -0.71 2.78
CA GLY A 241 -17.83 -0.81 2.74
C GLY A 241 -18.40 -2.18 3.14
N TRP A 242 -17.57 -3.19 3.41
CA TRP A 242 -18.04 -4.50 3.84
C TRP A 242 -18.54 -4.49 5.30
N SER A 243 -19.43 -5.45 5.62
CA SER A 243 -19.86 -5.68 7.00
C SER A 243 -18.69 -6.16 7.87
N ASP A 244 -18.81 -5.99 9.19
CA ASP A 244 -17.76 -6.41 10.14
C ASP A 244 -17.42 -7.89 10.01
N GLU A 245 -18.45 -8.74 9.86
CA GLU A 245 -18.29 -10.19 9.69
C GLU A 245 -17.52 -10.50 8.42
N LYS A 246 -17.89 -9.86 7.29
CA LYS A 246 -17.25 -10.09 5.99
C LYS A 246 -15.81 -9.63 5.99
N LEU A 247 -15.52 -8.49 6.62
CA LEU A 247 -14.18 -7.91 6.68
C LEU A 247 -13.23 -8.78 7.51
N VAL A 248 -13.67 -9.24 8.69
CA VAL A 248 -12.88 -10.14 9.55
C VAL A 248 -12.77 -11.55 8.95
N ALA A 249 -13.80 -12.04 8.24
CA ALA A 249 -13.70 -13.31 7.53
C ALA A 249 -12.66 -13.26 6.40
N ALA A 250 -12.56 -12.12 5.70
CA ALA A 250 -11.60 -11.92 4.61
C ALA A 250 -10.14 -11.98 5.09
N THR A 251 -9.85 -11.52 6.32
CA THR A 251 -8.50 -11.63 6.90
C THR A 251 -8.13 -13.05 7.29
N ASN A 252 -9.12 -13.90 7.55
CA ASN A 252 -8.91 -15.29 7.98
C ASN A 252 -8.91 -16.28 6.81
N THR A 253 -9.17 -15.81 5.59
CA THR A 253 -9.14 -16.67 4.41
C THR A 253 -7.69 -17.05 4.13
N GLU A 254 -7.42 -18.36 4.11
CA GLU A 254 -6.10 -18.88 3.75
C GLU A 254 -5.71 -18.37 2.36
N ASN A 255 -4.52 -17.79 2.25
CA ASN A 255 -4.03 -17.25 0.99
C ASN A 255 -3.69 -18.41 0.04
N PRO A 256 -4.34 -18.53 -1.13
CA PRO A 256 -4.09 -19.66 -2.04
C PRO A 256 -2.68 -19.67 -2.68
N ALA A 257 -1.84 -18.67 -2.43
CA ALA A 257 -0.62 -18.41 -3.21
C ALA A 257 0.61 -18.05 -2.37
N ALA A 258 0.89 -18.82 -1.32
CA ALA A 258 2.23 -18.84 -0.74
C ALA A 258 3.23 -19.64 -1.58
N LEU A 259 2.82 -20.40 -2.61
CA LEU A 259 3.65 -21.48 -3.17
C LEU A 259 3.87 -21.52 -4.70
N ASP A 260 3.14 -20.79 -5.57
CA ASP A 260 3.34 -21.00 -7.04
C ASP A 260 3.02 -19.81 -7.99
N SER A 261 2.62 -18.62 -7.54
CA SER A 261 2.37 -17.49 -8.47
C SER A 261 3.68 -16.79 -8.84
N SER A 262 4.13 -16.92 -10.09
CA SER A 262 5.39 -16.36 -10.59
C SER A 262 5.46 -14.83 -10.57
N THR A 263 4.34 -14.11 -10.50
CA THR A 263 4.32 -12.63 -10.47
C THR A 263 3.28 -12.03 -9.51
N ARG A 264 3.49 -10.77 -9.06
CA ARG A 264 2.54 -10.00 -8.23
C ARG A 264 1.18 -9.82 -8.92
N ILE A 265 1.17 -9.70 -10.24
CA ILE A 265 -0.04 -9.55 -11.07
C ILE A 265 -0.88 -10.83 -11.04
N ASP A 266 -0.25 -12.01 -11.20
CA ASP A 266 -0.95 -13.30 -11.16
C ASP A 266 -1.70 -13.48 -9.85
N TYR A 267 -1.06 -13.10 -8.73
CA TYR A 267 -1.70 -13.12 -7.41
C TYR A 267 -2.95 -12.21 -7.38
N ILE A 268 -2.82 -10.97 -7.85
CA ILE A 268 -3.95 -10.02 -7.85
C ILE A 268 -5.11 -10.57 -8.69
N GLN A 269 -4.83 -11.07 -9.90
CA GLN A 269 -5.85 -11.64 -10.78
C GLN A 269 -6.53 -12.87 -10.17
N MET A 270 -5.76 -13.75 -9.51
CA MET A 270 -6.28 -14.92 -8.82
C MET A 270 -7.26 -14.52 -7.72
N VAL A 271 -6.87 -13.61 -6.83
CA VAL A 271 -7.73 -13.15 -5.73
C VAL A 271 -8.97 -12.42 -6.27
N LEU A 272 -8.83 -11.60 -7.33
CA LEU A 272 -9.99 -10.96 -7.98
C LEU A 272 -10.97 -11.98 -8.56
N LYS A 273 -10.50 -13.09 -9.13
CA LYS A 273 -11.36 -14.15 -9.64
C LYS A 273 -12.21 -14.77 -8.53
N GLU A 274 -11.64 -14.99 -7.35
CA GLU A 274 -12.38 -15.48 -6.17
C GLU A 274 -13.37 -14.45 -5.63
N LEU A 275 -12.99 -13.17 -5.68
CA LEU A 275 -13.81 -12.06 -5.19
C LEU A 275 -14.90 -11.64 -6.17
N ARG A 276 -14.92 -12.17 -7.41
CA ARG A 276 -15.86 -11.77 -8.47
C ARG A 276 -17.33 -11.89 -8.08
N LEU A 277 -17.69 -12.87 -7.26
CA LEU A 277 -19.07 -13.04 -6.77
C LEU A 277 -19.38 -12.19 -5.53
N LYS A 278 -18.36 -11.57 -4.91
CA LYS A 278 -18.44 -10.84 -3.63
C LYS A 278 -18.27 -9.33 -3.79
N ILE A 279 -17.78 -8.85 -4.93
CA ILE A 279 -17.52 -7.45 -5.26
C ILE A 279 -18.68 -6.88 -6.07
N HIS A 280 -19.15 -5.68 -5.71
CA HIS A 280 -20.26 -5.01 -6.41
C HIS A 280 -19.77 -4.00 -7.47
N ARG A 281 -18.48 -3.68 -7.49
CA ARG A 281 -17.88 -2.70 -8.40
C ARG A 281 -17.15 -3.38 -9.57
N PRO A 282 -17.77 -3.48 -10.76
CA PRO A 282 -17.13 -4.09 -11.93
C PRO A 282 -15.89 -3.32 -12.41
N GLN A 283 -15.84 -2.03 -12.11
CA GLN A 283 -14.71 -1.12 -12.41
C GLN A 283 -13.36 -1.64 -11.90
N ILE A 284 -13.34 -2.45 -10.83
CA ILE A 284 -12.11 -3.06 -10.30
C ILE A 284 -11.43 -3.95 -11.36
N PHE A 285 -12.22 -4.71 -12.12
CA PHE A 285 -11.70 -5.62 -13.14
C PHE A 285 -11.22 -4.87 -14.38
N GLU A 286 -11.92 -3.79 -14.76
CA GLU A 286 -11.54 -2.93 -15.88
C GLU A 286 -10.21 -2.22 -15.61
N VAL A 287 -10.08 -1.61 -14.42
CA VAL A 287 -8.83 -0.94 -14.03
C VAL A 287 -7.69 -1.93 -13.90
N MET A 288 -7.94 -3.15 -13.41
CA MET A 288 -6.91 -4.18 -13.36
C MET A 288 -6.41 -4.58 -14.75
N ALA A 289 -7.31 -4.77 -15.72
CA ALA A 289 -6.91 -5.11 -17.09
C ALA A 289 -5.99 -4.04 -17.69
N LEU A 290 -6.35 -2.76 -17.54
CA LEU A 290 -5.53 -1.64 -17.99
C LEU A 290 -4.18 -1.55 -17.26
N LEU A 291 -4.16 -1.85 -15.96
CA LEU A 291 -2.95 -1.86 -15.15
C LEU A 291 -1.97 -2.95 -15.62
N VAL A 292 -2.45 -4.15 -15.95
CA VAL A 292 -1.62 -5.24 -16.49
C VAL A 292 -0.97 -4.83 -17.80
N GLU A 293 -1.75 -4.27 -18.74
CA GLU A 293 -1.22 -3.79 -20.02
C GLU A 293 -0.12 -2.74 -19.82
N CYS A 294 -0.32 -1.83 -18.85
CA CYS A 294 0.67 -0.81 -18.53
C CYS A 294 1.95 -1.38 -17.91
N ILE A 295 1.85 -2.33 -16.97
CA ILE A 295 3.03 -2.92 -16.31
C ILE A 295 3.80 -3.82 -17.28
N ASP A 296 3.12 -4.59 -18.11
CA ASP A 296 3.76 -5.41 -19.15
C ASP A 296 4.57 -4.54 -20.12
N ALA A 297 4.08 -3.35 -20.44
CA ALA A 297 4.79 -2.39 -21.29
C ALA A 297 6.06 -1.81 -20.62
N LEU A 298 6.16 -1.82 -19.28
CA LEU A 298 7.35 -1.39 -18.55
C LEU A 298 8.45 -2.47 -18.52
N HIS A 299 8.10 -3.75 -18.69
CA HIS A 299 9.03 -4.89 -18.64
C HIS A 299 9.00 -5.76 -19.91
N PRO A 300 9.41 -5.24 -21.09
CA PRO A 300 9.35 -5.99 -22.34
C PRO A 300 10.23 -7.24 -22.37
N ALA A 301 11.25 -7.34 -21.49
CA ALA A 301 12.21 -8.44 -21.44
C ALA A 301 11.62 -9.81 -21.00
N GLY A 302 10.37 -9.86 -20.52
CA GLY A 302 9.69 -11.11 -20.16
C GLY A 302 9.17 -11.95 -21.34
N ARG A 303 9.25 -11.46 -22.59
CA ARG A 303 8.70 -12.15 -23.77
C ARG A 303 9.72 -12.89 -24.64
N GLU A 304 11.02 -12.77 -24.38
CA GLU A 304 12.06 -13.43 -25.18
C GLU A 304 12.61 -14.73 -24.55
N GLY A 305 12.00 -15.23 -23.46
CA GLY A 305 12.53 -16.37 -22.70
C GLY A 305 11.50 -17.35 -22.13
N ALA A 306 10.26 -17.39 -22.66
CA ALA A 306 9.26 -18.41 -22.33
C ALA A 306 8.84 -19.20 -23.57
#